data_AF-A0A7W5B1S3-F1
#
_entry.id   AF-A0A7W5B1S3-F1
#
_cell.length_a   1.000
_cell.length_b   1.000
_cell.length_c   1.000
_cell.angle_alpha   90.00
_cell.angle_beta   90.00
_cell.angle_gamma   90.00
#
_symmetry.space_group_name_H-M   'P 1'
#
loop_
_entity.id
_entity.type
_entity.pdbx_description
1 polymer ?
#
loop_
_entity_poly.entity_id
_entity_poly.type
_entity_poly.pdbx_seq_one_letter_code
_entity_poly.pdbx_strand_id
1 'polypeptide(L)'
;MRAKLTSLLLSLCLVFTLTDITAAAAAEKPIQLIVNGKRIEGANPILRSGVMYAPYRLLFEAVGFKVGYDAQTKVMSGTLGESKLSFSAGSYLLEFDGKLHYLDGPIPVINGQTYLPVRTVGELAGYSVYYDKPSSTLRMTYYGLGQEGAIQALMTNYYGSFSPKYLTSDNMELAYYNLSYDYEANQRVSEVPTRQFKADITKRKWMSFDEAVIWVTYTNITDVLEVESKCTLHIRKENGQWKIARTNWYFYQTELPANADQLAATILTNQKDKQQAVLDDLHAYYEALNTEDYERVLEYTSPKLIQEWNDEVVGDMTWEEMHEGLFDLTETRYKLSGERVLFLGEKEAVIHATMDWSDTTEGIAEGDYVFDVLITLDYSNGHWTYYEDISLDDDYDDSGIFATQ
;
A
#
# COMPACT_ATOMS: atom_id res chain seq x y z
N MET A 1 -105.83 3.48 27.44
CA MET A 1 -105.14 4.37 28.39
C MET A 1 -104.28 3.50 29.32
N ARG A 2 -102.95 3.58 29.18
CA ARG A 2 -101.96 2.85 29.98
C ARG A 2 -101.16 3.85 30.83
N ALA A 3 -100.61 3.34 31.93
CA ALA A 3 -100.09 4.04 33.09
C ALA A 3 -98.54 4.07 33.18
N LYS A 4 -98.02 5.04 33.96
CA LYS A 4 -96.80 5.08 34.85
C LYS A 4 -95.35 4.84 34.34
N LEU A 5 -94.42 5.59 34.99
CA LEU A 5 -93.00 5.36 35.46
C LEU A 5 -92.03 6.47 34.97
N THR A 6 -91.54 7.46 35.75
CA THR A 6 -90.54 7.55 36.86
C THR A 6 -89.04 7.40 36.52
N SER A 7 -88.24 8.31 37.11
CA SER A 7 -86.83 8.22 37.60
C SER A 7 -85.68 8.56 36.63
N LEU A 8 -84.91 9.64 36.84
CA LEU A 8 -83.80 9.88 37.81
C LEU A 8 -82.43 9.53 37.21
N LEU A 9 -81.59 10.52 36.91
CA LEU A 9 -80.17 10.33 36.60
C LEU A 9 -79.32 11.25 37.48
N LEU A 10 -78.66 10.62 38.44
CA LEU A 10 -77.79 11.13 39.48
C LEU A 10 -76.40 11.39 38.86
N SER A 11 -76.01 12.66 38.71
CA SER A 11 -74.69 13.05 38.20
C SER A 11 -73.64 12.96 39.31
N LEU A 12 -72.78 11.95 39.22
CA LEU A 12 -71.66 11.63 40.10
C LEU A 12 -70.51 12.64 39.89
N CYS A 13 -70.24 13.50 40.89
CA CYS A 13 -69.01 14.30 40.96
C CYS A 13 -67.82 13.37 41.27
N LEU A 14 -66.94 13.16 40.28
CA LEU A 14 -65.64 12.52 40.48
C LEU A 14 -64.55 13.60 40.44
N VAL A 15 -64.06 13.98 41.63
CA VAL A 15 -62.95 14.90 41.81
C VAL A 15 -61.65 14.14 41.51
N PHE A 16 -61.04 14.41 40.35
CA PHE A 16 -59.69 13.98 40.04
C PHE A 16 -58.70 15.01 40.63
N THR A 17 -58.06 14.66 41.73
CA THR A 17 -56.91 15.39 42.25
C THR A 17 -55.69 15.13 41.37
N LEU A 18 -55.20 16.18 40.71
CA LEU A 18 -53.91 16.18 40.02
C LEU A 18 -52.78 16.15 41.06
N THR A 19 -52.02 15.06 41.12
CA THR A 19 -50.74 15.03 41.82
C THR A 19 -49.64 15.41 40.84
N ASP A 20 -49.04 16.58 41.03
CA ASP A 20 -47.84 17.01 40.32
C ASP A 20 -46.66 16.09 40.68
N ILE A 21 -46.40 15.12 39.81
CA ILE A 21 -45.17 14.34 39.85
C ILE A 21 -44.07 15.26 39.32
N THR A 22 -43.38 15.95 40.23
CA THR A 22 -42.12 16.62 39.91
C THR A 22 -41.08 15.54 39.64
N ALA A 23 -40.79 15.31 38.36
CA ALA A 23 -39.66 14.48 37.95
C ALA A 23 -38.38 15.18 38.43
N ALA A 24 -37.71 14.59 39.44
CA ALA A 24 -36.37 15.01 39.82
C ALA A 24 -35.47 14.88 38.58
N ALA A 25 -34.90 15.99 38.13
CA ALA A 25 -33.90 15.98 37.06
C ALA A 25 -32.73 15.13 37.53
N ALA A 26 -32.58 13.94 36.94
CA ALA A 26 -31.44 13.07 37.19
C ALA A 26 -30.18 13.85 36.80
N ALA A 27 -29.27 14.03 37.76
CA ALA A 27 -27.97 14.65 37.49
C ALA A 27 -27.30 13.87 36.35
N GLU A 28 -26.92 14.56 35.26
CA GLU A 28 -26.24 13.94 34.14
C GLU A 28 -24.94 13.31 34.64
N LYS A 29 -24.73 12.04 34.26
CA LYS A 29 -23.50 11.32 34.63
C LYS A 29 -22.30 12.04 33.98
N PRO A 30 -21.19 12.22 34.71
CA PRO A 30 -19.97 12.77 34.12
C PRO A 30 -19.54 11.94 32.91
N ILE A 31 -19.19 12.62 31.82
CA ILE A 31 -18.69 11.95 30.63
C ILE A 31 -17.27 11.42 30.93
N GLN A 32 -16.99 10.19 30.54
CA GLN A 32 -15.67 9.58 30.67
C GLN A 32 -14.90 9.72 29.36
N LEU A 33 -13.63 10.12 29.41
CA LEU A 33 -12.73 10.08 28.25
C LEU A 33 -11.90 8.80 28.30
N ILE A 34 -11.95 8.01 27.23
CA ILE A 34 -11.11 6.83 27.02
C ILE A 34 -10.31 7.04 25.74
N VAL A 35 -8.99 6.97 25.81
CA VAL A 35 -8.09 7.08 24.66
C VAL A 35 -7.29 5.79 24.52
N ASN A 36 -7.34 5.15 23.35
CA ASN A 36 -6.68 3.86 23.09
C ASN A 36 -6.96 2.80 24.18
N GLY A 37 -8.21 2.74 24.65
CA GLY A 37 -8.65 1.81 25.70
C GLY A 37 -8.30 2.23 27.14
N LYS A 38 -7.51 3.29 27.34
CA LYS A 38 -7.14 3.82 28.66
C LYS A 38 -8.04 4.99 29.07
N ARG A 39 -8.61 4.92 30.27
CA ARG A 39 -9.38 6.02 30.85
C ARG A 39 -8.45 7.19 31.25
N ILE A 40 -8.85 8.41 30.91
CA ILE A 40 -8.16 9.64 31.27
C ILE A 40 -8.86 10.27 32.47
N GLU A 41 -8.27 10.11 33.64
CA GLU A 41 -8.82 10.66 34.88
C GLU A 41 -8.80 12.20 34.88
N GLY A 42 -9.84 12.81 35.45
CA GLY A 42 -9.92 14.28 35.58
C GLY A 42 -10.24 15.05 34.30
N ALA A 43 -10.33 14.38 33.13
CA ALA A 43 -10.62 15.05 31.86
C ALA A 43 -12.01 15.70 31.82
N ASN A 44 -13.00 15.17 32.52
CA ASN A 44 -14.37 15.70 32.62
C ASN A 44 -14.87 16.39 31.32
N PRO A 45 -14.96 15.67 30.18
CA PRO A 45 -15.50 16.25 28.96
C PRO A 45 -16.93 16.78 29.15
N ILE A 46 -17.28 17.77 28.36
CA ILE A 46 -18.60 18.40 28.40
C ILE A 46 -19.23 18.41 27.01
N LEU A 47 -20.55 18.24 26.96
CA LEU A 47 -21.33 18.44 25.75
C LEU A 47 -21.95 19.82 25.79
N ARG A 48 -21.57 20.70 24.84
CA ARG A 48 -22.12 22.06 24.74
C ARG A 48 -22.52 22.34 23.30
N SER A 49 -23.80 22.67 23.10
CA SER A 49 -24.36 22.97 21.77
C SER A 49 -24.07 21.88 20.73
N GLY A 50 -24.13 20.60 21.14
CA GLY A 50 -23.87 19.45 20.27
C GLY A 50 -22.39 19.12 20.04
N VAL A 51 -21.46 19.93 20.57
CA VAL A 51 -20.02 19.69 20.43
C VAL A 51 -19.44 19.18 21.76
N MET A 52 -18.61 18.14 21.67
CA MET A 52 -17.91 17.56 22.81
C MET A 52 -16.58 18.28 23.02
N TYR A 53 -16.37 18.78 24.23
CA TYR A 53 -15.17 19.54 24.60
C TYR A 53 -14.42 18.84 25.74
N ALA A 54 -13.09 18.90 25.73
CA ALA A 54 -12.26 18.45 26.84
C ALA A 54 -11.16 19.49 27.17
N PRO A 55 -10.64 19.54 28.41
CA PRO A 55 -9.52 20.38 28.80
C PRO A 55 -8.32 20.10 27.90
N TYR A 56 -7.79 21.15 27.26
CA TYR A 56 -6.82 20.97 26.18
C TYR A 56 -5.55 20.24 26.63
N ARG A 57 -5.06 20.50 27.86
CA ARG A 57 -3.86 19.84 28.41
C ARG A 57 -4.02 18.33 28.46
N LEU A 58 -5.09 17.87 29.10
CA LEU A 58 -5.37 16.45 29.26
C LEU A 58 -5.67 15.78 27.93
N LEU A 59 -6.36 16.47 27.03
CA LEU A 59 -6.60 15.98 25.68
C LEU A 59 -5.30 15.81 24.90
N PHE A 60 -4.43 16.83 24.92
CA PHE A 60 -3.14 16.84 24.23
C PHE A 60 -2.21 15.76 24.76
N GLU A 61 -2.07 15.66 26.08
CA GLU A 61 -1.28 14.62 26.73
C GLU A 61 -1.81 13.22 26.37
N ALA A 62 -3.13 13.03 26.34
CA ALA A 62 -3.74 11.74 26.00
C ALA A 62 -3.52 11.33 24.54
N VAL A 63 -3.37 12.28 23.62
CA VAL A 63 -3.09 12.04 22.19
C VAL A 63 -1.62 12.28 21.80
N GLY A 64 -0.73 12.42 22.80
CA GLY A 64 0.73 12.45 22.58
C GLY A 64 1.34 13.81 22.25
N PHE A 65 0.56 14.89 22.27
CA PHE A 65 1.08 16.25 22.08
C PHE A 65 1.88 16.71 23.31
N LYS A 66 3.03 17.34 23.07
CA LYS A 66 3.73 18.12 24.11
C LYS A 66 3.08 19.49 24.21
N VAL A 67 2.60 19.83 25.39
CA VAL A 67 1.85 21.07 25.62
C VAL A 67 2.79 22.28 25.76
N GLY A 68 2.46 23.38 25.07
CA GLY A 68 3.11 24.67 25.19
C GLY A 68 2.14 25.80 25.55
N TYR A 69 2.67 26.83 26.18
CA TYR A 69 1.95 28.07 26.46
C TYR A 69 2.94 29.25 26.47
N ASP A 70 2.64 30.28 25.69
CA ASP A 70 3.37 31.54 25.68
C ASP A 70 2.59 32.57 26.53
N ALA A 71 3.19 33.00 27.63
CA ALA A 71 2.57 33.94 28.55
C ALA A 71 2.48 35.38 28.00
N GLN A 72 3.36 35.77 27.07
CA GLN A 72 3.37 37.11 26.48
C GLN A 72 2.26 37.25 25.46
N THR A 73 2.16 36.27 24.55
CA THR A 73 1.16 36.28 23.47
C THR A 73 -0.16 35.63 23.89
N LYS A 74 -0.20 34.94 25.03
CA LYS A 74 -1.33 34.12 25.52
C LYS A 74 -1.75 33.02 24.54
N VAL A 75 -0.79 32.54 23.74
CA VAL A 75 -0.99 31.46 22.77
C VAL A 75 -0.75 30.12 23.46
N MET A 76 -1.69 29.20 23.32
CA MET A 76 -1.56 27.80 23.70
C MET A 76 -1.14 26.99 22.47
N SER A 77 -0.34 25.96 22.67
CA SER A 77 0.11 25.10 21.58
C SER A 77 0.29 23.65 22.00
N GLY A 78 0.38 22.78 21.01
CA GLY A 78 0.81 21.41 21.14
C GLY A 78 1.76 21.06 20.01
N THR A 79 2.76 20.21 20.28
CA THR A 79 3.59 19.60 19.22
C THR A 79 3.50 18.08 19.25
N LEU A 80 3.23 17.45 18.10
CA LEU A 80 3.19 16.00 17.89
C LEU A 80 4.15 15.64 16.75
N GLY A 81 5.32 15.10 17.08
CA GLY A 81 6.39 14.94 16.09
C GLY A 81 6.82 16.31 15.55
N GLU A 82 6.74 16.48 14.24
CA GLU A 82 7.02 17.74 13.55
C GLU A 82 5.78 18.65 13.45
N SER A 83 4.58 18.10 13.69
CA SER A 83 3.34 18.86 13.59
C SER A 83 3.13 19.76 14.81
N LYS A 84 2.58 20.95 14.57
CA LYS A 84 2.29 21.97 15.57
C LYS A 84 0.85 22.46 15.46
N LEU A 85 0.13 22.38 16.56
CA LEU A 85 -1.18 22.99 16.74
C LEU A 85 -1.03 24.24 17.63
N SER A 86 -1.63 25.37 17.25
CA SER A 86 -1.68 26.57 18.09
C SER A 86 -3.05 27.25 18.08
N PHE A 87 -3.38 27.91 19.18
CA PHE A 87 -4.68 28.54 19.38
C PHE A 87 -4.68 29.51 20.57
N SER A 88 -5.73 30.34 20.64
CA SER A 88 -5.97 31.26 21.75
C SER A 88 -7.38 31.10 22.30
N ALA A 89 -7.56 31.34 23.60
CA ALA A 89 -8.87 31.30 24.23
C ALA A 89 -9.82 32.33 23.58
N GLY A 90 -11.09 31.96 23.39
CA GLY A 90 -12.10 32.78 22.73
C GLY A 90 -12.00 32.86 21.20
N SER A 91 -10.92 32.33 20.59
CA SER A 91 -10.77 32.23 19.14
C SER A 91 -11.79 31.25 18.53
N TYR A 92 -12.15 31.49 17.27
CA TYR A 92 -12.91 30.55 16.42
C TYR A 92 -11.98 29.75 15.50
N LEU A 93 -10.68 29.85 15.72
CA LEU A 93 -9.63 29.35 14.83
C LEU A 93 -8.64 28.51 15.63
N LEU A 94 -8.23 27.39 15.05
CA LEU A 94 -7.00 26.68 15.38
C LEU A 94 -6.05 26.81 14.18
N GLU A 95 -4.75 26.83 14.42
CA GLU A 95 -3.75 26.67 13.37
C GLU A 95 -3.06 25.32 13.55
N PHE A 96 -3.01 24.51 12.50
CA PHE A 96 -2.29 23.23 12.48
C PHE A 96 -1.39 23.19 11.24
N ASP A 97 -0.08 23.08 11.46
CA ASP A 97 0.94 23.08 10.39
C ASP A 97 0.76 24.23 9.38
N GLY A 98 0.52 25.45 9.91
CA GLY A 98 0.33 26.68 9.13
C GLY A 98 -1.05 26.81 8.47
N LYS A 99 -1.94 25.82 8.61
CA LYS A 99 -3.30 25.84 8.05
C LYS A 99 -4.31 26.25 9.11
N LEU A 100 -5.22 27.15 8.76
CA LEU A 100 -6.30 27.58 9.64
C LEU A 100 -7.49 26.61 9.59
N HIS A 101 -7.96 26.21 10.77
CA HIS A 101 -9.15 25.38 10.99
C HIS A 101 -10.21 26.19 11.74
N TYR A 102 -11.35 26.40 11.10
CA TYR A 102 -12.47 27.15 11.66
C TYR A 102 -13.34 26.25 12.55
N LEU A 103 -13.80 26.79 13.68
CA LEU A 103 -14.66 26.13 14.65
C LEU A 103 -16.07 26.73 14.61
N ASP A 104 -17.07 25.89 14.89
CA ASP A 104 -18.48 26.31 14.99
C ASP A 104 -18.77 27.21 16.20
N GLY A 105 -17.81 27.33 17.13
CA GLY A 105 -17.93 28.13 18.33
C GLY A 105 -16.58 28.59 18.88
N PRO A 106 -16.58 29.61 19.75
CA PRO A 106 -15.34 30.11 20.34
C PRO A 106 -14.77 29.09 21.32
N ILE A 107 -13.45 28.97 21.36
CA ILE A 107 -12.71 28.13 22.30
C ILE A 107 -13.04 28.57 23.74
N PRO A 108 -13.81 27.79 24.51
CA PRO A 108 -14.33 28.26 25.79
C PRO A 108 -13.30 28.10 26.92
N VAL A 109 -13.37 29.01 27.89
CA VAL A 109 -12.69 28.89 29.18
C VAL A 109 -13.74 28.60 30.25
N ILE A 110 -13.58 27.50 30.96
CA ILE A 110 -14.52 27.01 31.96
C ILE A 110 -13.72 26.69 33.22
N ASN A 111 -14.08 27.33 34.33
CA ASN A 111 -13.37 27.20 35.61
C ASN A 111 -11.85 27.40 35.49
N GLY A 112 -11.42 28.38 34.67
CA GLY A 112 -10.01 28.70 34.44
C GLY A 112 -9.27 27.75 33.51
N GLN A 113 -9.94 26.73 32.94
CA GLN A 113 -9.34 25.80 31.98
C GLN A 113 -9.86 26.07 30.57
N THR A 114 -8.96 26.05 29.59
CA THR A 114 -9.34 26.14 28.17
C THR A 114 -9.75 24.77 27.65
N TYR A 115 -10.84 24.71 26.91
CA TYR A 115 -11.40 23.48 26.36
C TYR A 115 -11.34 23.49 24.83
N LEU A 116 -11.08 22.33 24.22
CA LEU A 116 -11.05 22.17 22.77
C LEU A 116 -12.09 21.15 22.29
N PRO A 117 -12.63 21.32 21.08
CA PRO A 117 -13.47 20.31 20.44
C PRO A 117 -12.70 19.00 20.27
N VAL A 118 -13.17 17.92 20.90
CA VAL A 118 -12.46 16.64 20.94
C VAL A 118 -12.35 16.02 19.55
N ARG A 119 -13.39 16.14 18.72
CA ARG A 119 -13.38 15.62 17.35
C ARG A 119 -12.32 16.31 16.50
N THR A 120 -12.28 17.64 16.49
CA THR A 120 -11.31 18.42 15.71
C THR A 120 -9.88 18.07 16.10
N VAL A 121 -9.57 18.07 17.40
CA VAL A 121 -8.22 17.70 17.87
C VAL A 121 -7.92 16.24 17.57
N GLY A 122 -8.91 15.35 17.75
CA GLY A 122 -8.77 13.92 17.44
C GLY A 122 -8.42 13.68 15.98
N GLU A 123 -9.14 14.28 15.04
CA GLU A 123 -8.88 14.15 13.60
C GLU A 123 -7.48 14.68 13.23
N LEU A 124 -7.10 15.85 13.73
CA LEU A 124 -5.74 16.41 13.53
C LEU A 124 -4.64 15.53 14.14
N ALA A 125 -4.97 14.78 15.20
CA ALA A 125 -4.07 13.85 15.87
C ALA A 125 -4.09 12.42 15.27
N GLY A 126 -4.96 12.13 14.29
CA GLY A 126 -5.11 10.80 13.71
C GLY A 126 -5.96 9.82 14.56
N TYR A 127 -7.00 10.32 15.23
CA TYR A 127 -7.90 9.54 16.08
C TYR A 127 -9.34 9.58 15.58
N SER A 128 -10.02 8.43 15.61
CA SER A 128 -11.48 8.37 15.50
C SER A 128 -12.10 8.74 16.84
N VAL A 129 -13.26 9.41 16.81
CA VAL A 129 -13.96 9.86 18.02
C VAL A 129 -15.40 9.35 18.02
N TYR A 130 -15.75 8.55 19.02
CA TYR A 130 -17.07 7.95 19.20
C TYR A 130 -17.63 8.26 20.59
N TYR A 131 -18.87 8.71 20.67
CA TYR A 131 -19.56 8.96 21.93
C TYR A 131 -20.67 7.93 22.16
N ASP A 132 -20.50 7.08 23.17
CA ASP A 132 -21.49 6.12 23.63
C ASP A 132 -22.37 6.76 24.71
N LYS A 133 -23.53 7.27 24.28
CA LYS A 133 -24.47 7.98 25.17
C LYS A 133 -24.97 7.13 26.34
N PRO A 134 -25.43 5.86 26.15
CA PRO A 134 -25.85 4.98 27.24
C PRO A 134 -24.84 4.84 28.39
N SER A 135 -23.55 4.70 28.08
CA SER A 135 -22.49 4.58 29.08
C SER A 135 -21.85 5.93 29.46
N SER A 136 -22.24 7.02 28.80
CA SER A 136 -21.62 8.35 28.93
C SER A 136 -20.11 8.30 28.69
N THR A 137 -19.68 7.57 27.65
CA THR A 137 -18.26 7.33 27.35
C THR A 137 -17.88 7.94 26.01
N LEU A 138 -16.94 8.87 26.03
CA LEU A 138 -16.25 9.39 24.86
C LEU A 138 -14.98 8.57 24.61
N ARG A 139 -14.92 7.89 23.47
CA ARG A 139 -13.79 7.06 23.04
C ARG A 139 -13.03 7.77 21.93
N MET A 140 -11.70 7.80 22.07
CA MET A 140 -10.78 8.14 21.00
C MET A 140 -9.89 6.94 20.70
N THR A 141 -9.78 6.56 19.43
CA THR A 141 -8.94 5.44 19.00
C THR A 141 -8.05 5.90 17.88
N TYR A 142 -6.73 5.77 18.06
CA TYR A 142 -5.76 6.07 17.01
C TYR A 142 -6.06 5.21 15.78
N TYR A 143 -6.05 5.82 14.59
CA TYR A 143 -6.42 5.14 13.35
C TYR A 143 -5.62 3.85 13.15
N GLY A 144 -4.32 3.86 13.44
CA GLY A 144 -3.47 2.70 13.25
C GLY A 144 -3.50 1.64 14.34
N LEU A 145 -4.21 1.86 15.45
CA LEU A 145 -4.09 1.00 16.63
C LEU A 145 -4.47 -0.45 16.32
N GLY A 146 -3.48 -1.35 16.36
CA GLY A 146 -3.67 -2.78 16.14
C GLY A 146 -3.79 -3.18 14.66
N GLN A 147 -3.51 -2.27 13.73
CA GLN A 147 -3.60 -2.50 12.29
C GLN A 147 -2.25 -2.84 11.66
N GLU A 148 -1.15 -2.67 12.39
CA GLU A 148 0.21 -2.78 11.88
C GLU A 148 0.54 -4.16 11.30
N GLY A 149 0.13 -5.23 11.99
CA GLY A 149 0.38 -6.61 11.53
C GLY A 149 -0.37 -6.94 10.24
N ALA A 150 -1.60 -6.44 10.09
CA ALA A 150 -2.41 -6.67 8.89
C ALA A 150 -1.83 -5.93 7.67
N ILE A 151 -1.34 -4.71 7.86
CA ILE A 151 -0.69 -3.94 6.79
C ILE A 151 0.66 -4.57 6.42
N GLN A 152 1.46 -4.98 7.41
CA GLN A 152 2.72 -5.68 7.13
C GLN A 152 2.50 -6.97 6.33
N ALA A 153 1.47 -7.74 6.69
CA ALA A 153 1.09 -8.95 5.95
C ALA A 153 0.64 -8.63 4.51
N LEU A 154 -0.13 -7.56 4.30
CA LEU A 154 -0.47 -7.10 2.94
C LEU A 154 0.79 -6.82 2.12
N MET A 155 1.78 -6.13 2.68
CA MET A 155 3.03 -5.81 1.98
C MET A 155 3.81 -7.08 1.62
N THR A 156 4.06 -7.93 2.61
CA THR A 156 4.82 -9.17 2.39
C THR A 156 4.17 -10.06 1.34
N ASN A 157 2.84 -10.20 1.38
CA ASN A 157 2.15 -11.08 0.43
C ASN A 157 2.02 -10.47 -0.96
N TYR A 158 1.77 -9.16 -1.07
CA TYR A 158 1.73 -8.48 -2.36
C TYR A 158 3.08 -8.58 -3.06
N TYR A 159 4.18 -8.25 -2.38
CA TYR A 159 5.52 -8.35 -2.98
C TYR A 159 6.02 -9.78 -3.21
N GLY A 160 5.38 -10.76 -2.58
CA GLY A 160 5.70 -12.18 -2.75
C GLY A 160 4.90 -12.88 -3.83
N SER A 161 3.91 -12.19 -4.44
CA SER A 161 3.04 -12.80 -5.46
C SER A 161 2.62 -11.87 -6.59
N PHE A 162 2.73 -10.55 -6.39
CA PHE A 162 2.16 -9.50 -7.24
C PHE A 162 0.69 -9.74 -7.64
N SER A 163 -0.05 -10.46 -6.80
CA SER A 163 -1.40 -10.89 -7.13
C SER A 163 -2.41 -9.74 -7.12
N PRO A 164 -3.27 -9.61 -8.15
CA PRO A 164 -4.30 -8.57 -8.22
C PRO A 164 -5.34 -8.65 -7.09
N LYS A 165 -5.43 -9.78 -6.37
CA LYS A 165 -6.37 -9.92 -5.24
C LYS A 165 -6.12 -8.93 -4.11
N TYR A 166 -4.87 -8.47 -3.96
CA TYR A 166 -4.45 -7.49 -2.97
C TYR A 166 -4.78 -6.05 -3.37
N LEU A 167 -5.25 -5.85 -4.60
CA LEU A 167 -5.66 -4.54 -5.13
C LEU A 167 -7.14 -4.27 -4.85
N THR A 168 -7.49 -2.99 -4.68
CA THR A 168 -8.90 -2.58 -4.56
C THR A 168 -9.65 -2.84 -5.85
N SER A 169 -10.96 -3.04 -5.77
CA SER A 169 -11.80 -3.34 -6.95
C SER A 169 -11.83 -2.24 -8.02
N ASP A 170 -11.42 -1.01 -7.69
CA ASP A 170 -11.29 0.13 -8.60
C ASP A 170 -9.83 0.49 -8.93
N ASN A 171 -8.87 -0.35 -8.56
CA ASN A 171 -7.48 -0.10 -8.91
C ASN A 171 -7.29 -0.21 -10.42
N MET A 172 -6.73 0.84 -11.03
CA MET A 172 -6.52 0.92 -12.48
C MET A 172 -5.55 -0.14 -13.01
N GLU A 173 -4.64 -0.65 -12.18
CA GLU A 173 -3.70 -1.71 -12.56
C GLU A 173 -4.43 -3.01 -12.93
N LEU A 174 -5.66 -3.23 -12.42
CA LEU A 174 -6.48 -4.40 -12.76
C LEU A 174 -6.76 -4.54 -14.26
N ALA A 175 -6.66 -3.45 -15.04
CA ALA A 175 -6.82 -3.49 -16.48
C ALA A 175 -5.71 -4.26 -17.20
N TYR A 176 -4.55 -4.45 -16.56
CA TYR A 176 -3.39 -5.17 -17.11
C TYR A 176 -3.28 -6.61 -16.62
N TYR A 177 -4.20 -7.07 -15.76
CA TYR A 177 -4.18 -8.43 -15.20
C TYR A 177 -5.30 -9.29 -15.77
N ASN A 178 -4.99 -10.53 -16.14
CA ASN A 178 -6.01 -11.55 -16.34
C ASN A 178 -6.55 -12.02 -14.98
N LEU A 179 -7.75 -11.55 -14.61
CA LEU A 179 -8.35 -11.86 -13.30
C LEU A 179 -8.83 -13.32 -13.15
N SER A 180 -8.78 -14.12 -14.23
CA SER A 180 -9.05 -15.56 -14.17
C SER A 180 -7.80 -16.38 -13.88
N TYR A 181 -6.61 -15.79 -14.02
CA TYR A 181 -5.32 -16.44 -13.77
C TYR A 181 -5.01 -16.53 -12.27
N ASP A 182 -4.56 -17.70 -11.81
CA ASP A 182 -4.17 -17.92 -10.42
C ASP A 182 -2.68 -17.57 -10.22
N TYR A 183 -2.41 -16.28 -10.01
CA TYR A 183 -1.05 -15.77 -9.81
C TYR A 183 -0.33 -16.44 -8.64
N GLU A 184 -1.04 -16.90 -7.61
CA GLU A 184 -0.40 -17.51 -6.44
C GLU A 184 -0.04 -18.97 -6.69
N ALA A 185 -0.92 -19.72 -7.35
CA ALA A 185 -0.65 -21.11 -7.69
C ALA A 185 0.45 -21.24 -8.76
N ASN A 186 0.60 -20.24 -9.62
CA ASN A 186 1.58 -20.24 -10.70
C ASN A 186 2.86 -19.43 -10.37
N GLN A 187 3.14 -19.16 -9.08
CA GLN A 187 4.41 -18.55 -8.70
C GLN A 187 5.60 -19.41 -9.14
N ARG A 188 6.56 -18.78 -9.82
CA ARG A 188 7.78 -19.43 -10.29
C ARG A 188 8.60 -19.97 -9.13
N VAL A 189 8.99 -21.24 -9.22
CA VAL A 189 9.96 -21.85 -8.30
C VAL A 189 11.33 -21.81 -8.99
N SER A 190 12.15 -20.84 -8.60
CA SER A 190 13.53 -20.71 -9.08
C SER A 190 14.49 -21.60 -8.28
N GLU A 191 15.49 -22.18 -8.96
CA GLU A 191 16.65 -22.84 -8.37
C GLU A 191 17.67 -21.82 -7.83
N VAL A 192 17.61 -20.56 -8.27
CA VAL A 192 18.48 -19.48 -7.77
C VAL A 192 18.13 -19.17 -6.31
N PRO A 193 19.08 -19.32 -5.37
CA PRO A 193 18.80 -19.05 -3.97
C PRO A 193 18.45 -17.59 -3.71
N THR A 194 17.36 -17.36 -2.98
CA THR A 194 17.04 -16.06 -2.39
C THR A 194 17.80 -15.90 -1.07
N ARG A 195 18.70 -14.93 -1.00
CA ARG A 195 19.46 -14.58 0.22
C ARG A 195 18.66 -13.69 1.15
N GLN A 196 17.89 -12.75 0.60
CA GLN A 196 17.05 -11.84 1.37
C GLN A 196 15.80 -11.46 0.59
N PHE A 197 14.65 -11.49 1.26
CA PHE A 197 13.40 -10.95 0.75
C PHE A 197 12.75 -10.11 1.86
N LYS A 198 12.43 -8.85 1.56
CA LYS A 198 11.92 -7.92 2.56
C LYS A 198 11.00 -6.86 1.95
N ALA A 199 9.95 -6.52 2.68
CA ALA A 199 9.08 -5.37 2.40
C ALA A 199 8.93 -4.54 3.69
N ASP A 200 9.75 -3.51 3.84
CA ASP A 200 9.81 -2.69 5.05
C ASP A 200 8.92 -1.45 4.95
N ILE A 201 8.04 -1.29 5.92
CA ILE A 201 7.26 -0.06 6.07
C ILE A 201 8.09 0.98 6.80
N THR A 202 8.65 1.93 6.07
CA THR A 202 9.55 2.98 6.59
C THR A 202 8.79 4.18 7.17
N LYS A 203 7.64 4.51 6.60
CA LYS A 203 6.76 5.61 7.06
C LYS A 203 5.30 5.26 6.85
N ARG A 204 4.43 5.82 7.70
CA ARG A 204 2.97 5.69 7.63
C ARG A 204 2.32 7.03 7.86
N LYS A 205 1.29 7.34 7.06
CA LYS A 205 0.41 8.50 7.24
C LYS A 205 -1.02 8.01 7.19
N TRP A 206 -1.72 8.09 8.32
CA TRP A 206 -3.12 7.73 8.41
C TRP A 206 -3.99 8.87 7.88
N MET A 207 -4.88 8.55 6.95
CA MET A 207 -5.85 9.50 6.41
C MET A 207 -7.20 9.34 7.11
N SER A 208 -7.53 8.11 7.49
CA SER A 208 -8.70 7.77 8.30
C SER A 208 -8.48 6.41 9.01
N PHE A 209 -9.50 5.89 9.67
CA PHE A 209 -9.47 4.54 10.25
C PHE A 209 -9.31 3.43 9.20
N ASP A 210 -9.71 3.71 7.96
CA ASP A 210 -9.80 2.76 6.85
C ASP A 210 -8.96 3.17 5.64
N GLU A 211 -8.14 4.22 5.75
CA GLU A 211 -7.26 4.70 4.68
C GLU A 211 -5.91 5.17 5.22
N ALA A 212 -4.83 4.81 4.53
CA ALA A 212 -3.48 5.25 4.85
C ALA A 212 -2.61 5.36 3.60
N VAL A 213 -1.55 6.17 3.70
CA VAL A 213 -0.42 6.14 2.78
C VAL A 213 0.76 5.53 3.52
N ILE A 214 1.40 4.54 2.91
CA ILE A 214 2.57 3.85 3.49
C ILE A 214 3.74 3.95 2.53
N TRP A 215 4.92 4.18 3.08
CA TRP A 215 6.18 4.16 2.34
C TRP A 215 6.81 2.81 2.56
N VAL A 216 7.17 2.15 1.47
CA VAL A 216 7.74 0.81 1.50
C VAL A 216 9.08 0.81 0.79
N THR A 217 10.04 0.12 1.40
CA THR A 217 11.26 -0.33 0.73
C THR A 217 11.12 -1.83 0.51
N TYR A 218 11.06 -2.23 -0.74
CA TYR A 218 11.13 -3.63 -1.16
C TYR A 218 12.58 -3.98 -1.50
N THR A 219 13.02 -5.13 -1.02
CA THR A 219 14.37 -5.64 -1.26
C THR A 219 14.28 -7.12 -1.59
N ASN A 220 14.82 -7.52 -2.74
CA ASN A 220 14.96 -8.91 -3.14
C ASN A 220 16.39 -9.17 -3.59
N ILE A 221 17.11 -9.98 -2.82
CA ILE A 221 18.52 -10.29 -3.04
C ILE A 221 18.61 -11.78 -3.29
N THR A 222 19.07 -12.16 -4.48
CA THR A 222 19.37 -13.52 -4.88
C THR A 222 20.89 -13.72 -4.99
N ASP A 223 21.31 -14.92 -5.39
CA ASP A 223 22.71 -15.18 -5.70
C ASP A 223 23.20 -14.52 -7.00
N VAL A 224 22.31 -13.96 -7.83
CA VAL A 224 22.67 -13.35 -9.13
C VAL A 224 22.17 -11.93 -9.35
N LEU A 225 21.20 -11.46 -8.54
CA LEU A 225 20.58 -10.14 -8.69
C LEU A 225 20.21 -9.55 -7.34
N GLU A 226 20.52 -8.28 -7.14
CA GLU A 226 20.06 -7.47 -6.01
C GLU A 226 19.09 -6.41 -6.52
N VAL A 227 17.86 -6.43 -6.01
CA VAL A 227 16.80 -5.45 -6.35
C VAL A 227 16.44 -4.66 -5.10
N GLU A 228 16.46 -3.33 -5.22
CA GLU A 228 15.84 -2.42 -4.25
C GLU A 228 14.83 -1.52 -4.96
N SER A 229 13.64 -1.40 -4.39
CA SER A 229 12.65 -0.45 -4.88
C SER A 229 11.93 0.26 -3.75
N LYS A 230 11.59 1.53 -3.98
CA LYS A 230 10.88 2.35 -3.00
C LYS A 230 9.65 2.96 -3.62
N CYS A 231 8.54 2.86 -2.89
CA CYS A 231 7.26 3.37 -3.34
C CYS A 231 6.43 3.95 -2.19
N THR A 232 5.37 4.66 -2.59
CA THR A 232 4.23 4.95 -1.73
C THR A 232 3.05 4.11 -2.17
N LEU A 233 2.37 3.50 -1.21
CA LEU A 233 1.14 2.76 -1.44
C LEU A 233 0.00 3.50 -0.73
N HIS A 234 -1.02 3.89 -1.48
CA HIS A 234 -2.29 4.27 -0.91
C HIS A 234 -3.07 2.99 -0.66
N ILE A 235 -3.40 2.73 0.61
CA ILE A 235 -4.15 1.57 1.02
C ILE A 235 -5.49 1.97 1.61
N ARG A 236 -6.50 1.15 1.39
CA ARG A 236 -7.82 1.31 2.03
C ARG A 236 -8.44 -0.02 2.40
N LYS A 237 -9.37 -0.01 3.36
CA LYS A 237 -10.15 -1.21 3.68
C LYS A 237 -11.26 -1.43 2.66
N GLU A 238 -11.33 -2.65 2.16
CA GLU A 238 -12.45 -3.16 1.36
C GLU A 238 -12.89 -4.48 1.96
N ASN A 239 -14.18 -4.60 2.30
CA ASN A 239 -14.74 -5.78 2.97
C ASN A 239 -13.98 -6.18 4.26
N GLY A 240 -13.47 -5.18 5.01
CA GLY A 240 -12.74 -5.38 6.25
C GLY A 240 -11.26 -5.77 6.10
N GLN A 241 -10.75 -5.87 4.88
CA GLN A 241 -9.35 -6.20 4.58
C GLN A 241 -8.63 -4.99 3.98
N TRP A 242 -7.38 -4.78 4.37
CA TRP A 242 -6.53 -3.77 3.72
C TRP A 242 -6.19 -4.20 2.30
N LYS A 243 -6.30 -3.27 1.36
CA LYS A 243 -5.96 -3.45 -0.05
C LYS A 243 -5.22 -2.25 -0.61
N ILE A 244 -4.44 -2.46 -1.67
CA ILE A 244 -3.67 -1.44 -2.37
C ILE A 244 -4.57 -0.76 -3.41
N ALA A 245 -4.85 0.52 -3.19
CA ALA A 245 -5.64 1.34 -4.10
C ALA A 245 -4.80 1.97 -5.21
N ARG A 246 -3.53 2.28 -4.91
CA ARG A 246 -2.61 2.89 -5.85
C ARG A 246 -1.16 2.72 -5.38
N THR A 247 -0.28 2.47 -6.33
CA THR A 247 1.18 2.48 -6.14
C THR A 247 1.80 3.68 -6.82
N ASN A 248 2.77 4.34 -6.18
CA ASN A 248 3.64 5.31 -6.84
C ASN A 248 5.09 4.97 -6.51
N TRP A 249 5.78 4.43 -7.49
CA TRP A 249 7.21 4.16 -7.42
C TRP A 249 8.01 5.45 -7.59
N TYR A 250 9.12 5.55 -6.89
CA TYR A 250 10.02 6.71 -6.99
C TYR A 250 11.50 6.33 -6.89
N PHE A 251 11.79 5.06 -6.72
CA PHE A 251 13.14 4.53 -6.72
C PHE A 251 13.08 3.07 -7.17
N TYR A 252 13.93 2.72 -8.11
CA TYR A 252 14.18 1.35 -8.53
C TYR A 252 15.66 1.22 -8.84
N GLN A 253 16.27 0.17 -8.32
CA GLN A 253 17.66 -0.12 -8.55
C GLN A 253 17.87 -1.63 -8.68
N THR A 254 18.66 -2.01 -9.67
CA THR A 254 19.14 -3.37 -9.88
C THR A 254 20.66 -3.40 -9.93
N GLU A 255 21.26 -4.34 -9.22
CA GLU A 255 22.71 -4.53 -9.22
C GLU A 255 23.08 -6.00 -9.28
N LEU A 256 24.20 -6.30 -9.93
CA LEU A 256 24.84 -7.61 -9.76
C LEU A 256 25.42 -7.72 -8.34
N PRO A 257 25.38 -8.93 -7.73
CA PRO A 257 26.01 -9.14 -6.45
C PRO A 257 27.53 -8.99 -6.57
N ALA A 258 28.16 -8.47 -5.51
CA ALA A 258 29.60 -8.14 -5.50
C ALA A 258 30.54 -9.33 -5.84
N ASN A 259 30.06 -10.57 -5.73
CA ASN A 259 30.79 -11.79 -6.06
C ASN A 259 30.45 -12.38 -7.45
N ALA A 260 29.71 -11.67 -8.31
CA ALA A 260 29.30 -12.16 -9.63
C ALA A 260 30.47 -12.68 -10.49
N ASP A 261 31.60 -11.95 -10.52
CA ASP A 261 32.81 -12.37 -11.24
C ASP A 261 33.37 -13.71 -10.72
N GLN A 262 33.31 -13.91 -9.39
CA GLN A 262 33.77 -15.15 -8.76
C GLN A 262 32.84 -16.32 -9.08
N LEU A 263 31.52 -16.09 -9.11
CA LEU A 263 30.53 -17.10 -9.50
C LEU A 263 30.80 -17.58 -10.93
N ALA A 264 30.92 -16.64 -11.87
CA ALA A 264 31.22 -16.94 -13.28
C ALA A 264 32.54 -17.72 -13.44
N ALA A 265 33.62 -17.25 -12.80
CA ALA A 265 34.91 -17.92 -12.88
C ALA A 265 34.88 -19.35 -12.31
N THR A 266 34.09 -19.58 -11.25
CA THR A 266 33.92 -20.89 -10.63
C THR A 266 33.18 -21.85 -11.56
N ILE A 267 32.10 -21.39 -12.20
CA ILE A 267 31.34 -22.19 -13.17
C ILE A 267 32.20 -22.52 -14.40
N LEU A 268 32.90 -21.53 -14.96
CA LEU A 268 33.80 -21.73 -16.09
C LEU A 268 34.92 -22.74 -15.77
N THR A 269 35.44 -22.75 -14.55
CA THR A 269 36.52 -23.67 -14.13
C THR A 269 36.00 -25.09 -13.90
N ASN A 270 34.85 -25.23 -13.22
CA ASN A 270 34.39 -26.52 -12.73
C ASN A 270 33.36 -27.21 -13.63
N GLN A 271 32.65 -26.45 -14.46
CA GLN A 271 31.50 -26.91 -15.26
C GLN A 271 31.58 -26.39 -16.70
N LYS A 272 32.78 -26.25 -17.25
CA LYS A 272 33.03 -25.66 -18.58
C LYS A 272 32.14 -26.21 -19.68
N ASP A 273 32.01 -27.53 -19.79
CA ASP A 273 31.25 -28.16 -20.88
C ASP A 273 29.75 -27.90 -20.75
N LYS A 274 29.21 -27.90 -19.51
CA LYS A 274 27.81 -27.57 -19.26
C LYS A 274 27.51 -26.10 -19.54
N GLN A 275 28.40 -25.21 -19.11
CA GLN A 275 28.31 -23.80 -19.43
C GLN A 275 28.35 -23.56 -20.94
N GLN A 276 29.21 -24.27 -21.68
CA GLN A 276 29.25 -24.14 -23.13
C GLN A 276 27.92 -24.54 -23.76
N ALA A 277 27.29 -25.63 -23.30
CA ALA A 277 25.97 -26.02 -23.80
C ALA A 277 24.90 -24.94 -23.56
N VAL A 278 24.89 -24.29 -22.38
CA VAL A 278 24.00 -23.15 -22.08
C VAL A 278 24.22 -22.01 -23.08
N LEU A 279 25.48 -21.65 -23.33
CA LEU A 279 25.82 -20.54 -24.23
C LEU A 279 25.54 -20.89 -25.70
N ASP A 280 25.77 -22.14 -26.12
CA ASP A 280 25.48 -22.60 -27.48
C ASP A 280 23.98 -22.53 -27.78
N ASP A 281 23.12 -22.97 -26.85
CA ASP A 281 21.67 -22.89 -27.00
C ASP A 281 21.17 -21.43 -26.94
N LEU A 282 21.74 -20.59 -26.05
CA LEU A 282 21.46 -19.14 -26.01
C LEU A 282 21.78 -18.46 -27.35
N HIS A 283 22.93 -18.79 -27.93
CA HIS A 283 23.35 -18.24 -29.22
C HIS A 283 22.43 -18.74 -30.34
N ALA A 284 21.97 -19.99 -30.30
CA ALA A 284 21.00 -20.52 -31.25
C ALA A 284 19.65 -19.79 -31.17
N TYR A 285 19.19 -19.43 -29.97
CA TYR A 285 17.97 -18.63 -29.77
C TYR A 285 18.09 -17.24 -30.43
N TYR A 286 19.12 -16.47 -30.10
CA TYR A 286 19.30 -15.14 -30.68
C TYR A 286 19.68 -15.17 -32.17
N GLU A 287 20.35 -16.22 -32.65
CA GLU A 287 20.53 -16.45 -34.09
C GLU A 287 19.16 -16.59 -34.77
N ALA A 288 18.28 -17.43 -34.22
CA ALA A 288 16.95 -17.67 -34.76
C ALA A 288 16.08 -16.40 -34.77
N LEU A 289 16.11 -15.59 -33.69
CA LEU A 289 15.44 -14.28 -33.65
C LEU A 289 15.94 -13.36 -34.77
N ASN A 290 17.26 -13.22 -34.93
CA ASN A 290 17.86 -12.35 -35.94
C ASN A 290 17.62 -12.82 -37.38
N THR A 291 17.36 -14.12 -37.59
CA THR A 291 17.05 -14.67 -38.90
C THR A 291 15.55 -14.88 -39.13
N GLU A 292 14.71 -14.43 -38.18
CA GLU A 292 13.25 -14.59 -38.22
C GLU A 292 12.82 -16.07 -38.42
N ASP A 293 13.59 -17.01 -37.87
CA ASP A 293 13.33 -18.44 -37.98
C ASP A 293 12.38 -18.88 -36.86
N TYR A 294 11.09 -18.72 -37.10
CA TYR A 294 10.04 -18.98 -36.12
C TYR A 294 10.08 -20.40 -35.53
N GLU A 295 10.27 -21.43 -36.37
CA GLU A 295 10.31 -22.82 -35.89
C GLU A 295 11.46 -23.02 -34.89
N ARG A 296 12.61 -22.40 -35.16
CA ARG A 296 13.78 -22.47 -34.28
C ARG A 296 13.62 -21.56 -33.05
N VAL A 297 13.00 -20.39 -33.17
CA VAL A 297 12.66 -19.58 -31.99
C VAL A 297 11.74 -20.37 -31.04
N LEU A 298 10.73 -21.05 -31.58
CA LEU A 298 9.85 -21.92 -30.79
C LEU A 298 10.63 -23.08 -30.13
N GLU A 299 11.56 -23.72 -30.85
CA GLU A 299 12.42 -24.80 -30.32
C GLU A 299 13.26 -24.34 -29.12
N TYR A 300 13.80 -23.12 -29.18
CA TYR A 300 14.66 -22.55 -28.14
C TYR A 300 13.93 -21.65 -27.14
N THR A 301 12.59 -21.60 -27.16
CA THR A 301 11.78 -20.88 -26.17
C THR A 301 11.19 -21.86 -25.17
N SER A 302 11.18 -21.49 -23.89
CA SER A 302 10.64 -22.33 -22.82
C SER A 302 9.15 -22.64 -23.08
N PRO A 303 8.77 -23.93 -23.17
CA PRO A 303 7.35 -24.31 -23.24
C PRO A 303 6.56 -23.83 -22.01
N LYS A 304 7.24 -23.67 -20.87
CA LYS A 304 6.65 -23.16 -19.65
C LYS A 304 6.35 -21.67 -19.78
N LEU A 305 7.28 -20.87 -20.32
CA LEU A 305 7.02 -19.45 -20.63
C LEU A 305 5.81 -19.33 -21.57
N ILE A 306 5.78 -20.11 -22.65
CA ILE A 306 4.70 -20.01 -23.65
C ILE A 306 3.35 -20.29 -22.99
N GLN A 307 3.29 -21.33 -22.16
CA GLN A 307 2.09 -21.66 -21.41
C GLN A 307 1.70 -20.52 -20.43
N GLU A 308 2.64 -20.03 -19.63
CA GLU A 308 2.39 -18.96 -18.65
C GLU A 308 1.91 -17.68 -19.34
N TRP A 309 2.54 -17.29 -20.45
CA TRP A 309 2.14 -16.13 -21.24
C TRP A 309 0.71 -16.30 -21.78
N ASN A 310 0.39 -17.45 -22.38
CA ASN A 310 -0.94 -17.74 -22.93
C ASN A 310 -2.03 -17.78 -21.84
N ASP A 311 -1.70 -18.22 -20.63
CA ASP A 311 -2.62 -18.26 -19.51
C ASP A 311 -2.79 -16.88 -18.83
N GLU A 312 -1.75 -16.03 -18.83
CA GLU A 312 -1.71 -14.74 -18.13
C GLU A 312 -2.19 -13.56 -19.00
N VAL A 313 -1.98 -13.58 -20.31
CA VAL A 313 -2.28 -12.43 -21.17
C VAL A 313 -3.77 -12.12 -21.21
N VAL A 314 -4.07 -10.81 -21.20
CA VAL A 314 -5.43 -10.31 -21.35
C VAL A 314 -5.81 -10.30 -22.83
N GLY A 315 -6.70 -11.21 -23.22
CA GLY A 315 -7.26 -11.26 -24.58
C GLY A 315 -7.26 -12.66 -25.16
N ASP A 316 -7.47 -12.75 -26.48
CA ASP A 316 -7.47 -14.00 -27.23
C ASP A 316 -6.16 -14.24 -28.01
N MET A 317 -5.21 -13.28 -27.96
CA MET A 317 -3.92 -13.38 -28.64
C MET A 317 -3.06 -14.46 -27.96
N THR A 318 -2.44 -15.33 -28.75
CA THR A 318 -1.46 -16.29 -28.25
C THR A 318 -0.03 -15.81 -28.45
N TRP A 319 0.91 -16.40 -27.72
CA TRP A 319 2.33 -16.10 -27.80
C TRP A 319 2.85 -16.33 -29.22
N GLU A 320 2.37 -17.41 -29.85
CA GLU A 320 2.64 -17.79 -31.23
C GLU A 320 2.17 -16.70 -32.20
N GLU A 321 0.91 -16.29 -32.11
CA GLU A 321 0.33 -15.23 -32.96
C GLU A 321 1.07 -13.90 -32.79
N MET A 322 1.50 -13.57 -31.57
CA MET A 322 2.28 -12.37 -31.29
C MET A 322 3.65 -12.42 -32.00
N HIS A 323 4.39 -13.53 -31.87
CA HIS A 323 5.74 -13.64 -32.44
C HIS A 323 5.73 -13.77 -33.96
N GLU A 324 4.78 -14.50 -34.54
CA GLU A 324 4.57 -14.52 -36.00
C GLU A 324 4.27 -13.10 -36.51
N GLY A 325 3.42 -12.34 -35.81
CA GLY A 325 3.10 -10.96 -36.17
C GLY A 325 4.27 -9.98 -36.02
N LEU A 326 5.16 -10.18 -35.04
CA LEU A 326 6.35 -9.35 -34.86
C LEU A 326 7.32 -9.47 -36.03
N PHE A 327 7.59 -10.69 -36.51
CA PHE A 327 8.45 -10.89 -37.68
C PHE A 327 7.87 -10.29 -38.96
N ASP A 328 6.54 -10.21 -39.07
CA ASP A 328 5.89 -9.56 -40.22
C ASP A 328 6.00 -8.02 -40.20
N LEU A 329 6.24 -7.40 -39.04
CA LEU A 329 6.10 -5.95 -38.82
C LEU A 329 7.42 -5.25 -38.47
N THR A 330 8.40 -5.98 -37.96
CA THR A 330 9.58 -5.43 -37.30
C THR A 330 10.85 -6.14 -37.77
N GLU A 331 11.91 -5.38 -38.02
CA GLU A 331 13.27 -5.90 -38.28
C GLU A 331 14.12 -5.67 -37.04
N THR A 332 14.04 -6.59 -36.07
CA THR A 332 14.77 -6.48 -34.80
C THR A 332 16.13 -7.18 -34.87
N ARG A 333 17.14 -6.57 -34.26
CA ARG A 333 18.51 -7.09 -34.20
C ARG A 333 19.01 -7.13 -32.77
N TYR A 334 19.52 -8.31 -32.40
CA TYR A 334 20.10 -8.62 -31.10
C TYR A 334 21.56 -9.03 -31.27
N LYS A 335 22.44 -8.46 -30.45
CA LYS A 335 23.84 -8.87 -30.42
C LYS A 335 24.36 -8.90 -28.98
N LEU A 336 24.62 -10.12 -28.51
CA LEU A 336 25.25 -10.35 -27.22
C LEU A 336 26.77 -10.19 -27.28
N SER A 337 27.34 -9.78 -26.15
CA SER A 337 28.78 -9.83 -25.90
C SER A 337 29.09 -9.92 -24.41
N GLY A 338 30.26 -10.46 -24.06
CA GLY A 338 30.70 -10.53 -22.66
C GLY A 338 29.93 -11.56 -21.82
N GLU A 339 29.35 -12.56 -22.48
CA GLU A 339 28.47 -13.55 -21.87
C GLU A 339 29.21 -14.37 -20.80
N ARG A 340 28.61 -14.47 -19.63
CA ARG A 340 29.11 -15.26 -18.51
C ARG A 340 27.95 -15.85 -17.72
N VAL A 341 28.05 -17.14 -17.39
CA VAL A 341 27.01 -17.82 -16.61
C VAL A 341 27.24 -17.55 -15.13
N LEU A 342 26.29 -16.87 -14.48
CA LEU A 342 26.33 -16.54 -13.05
C LEU A 342 25.70 -17.63 -12.18
N PHE A 343 24.74 -18.37 -12.71
CA PHE A 343 24.11 -19.50 -12.05
C PHE A 343 23.90 -20.66 -13.02
N LEU A 344 24.14 -21.89 -12.53
CA LEU A 344 23.96 -23.12 -13.30
C LEU A 344 23.45 -24.24 -12.39
N GLY A 345 22.14 -24.43 -12.40
CA GLY A 345 21.43 -25.48 -11.68
C GLY A 345 21.19 -26.74 -12.51
N GLU A 346 20.18 -27.52 -12.12
CA GLU A 346 19.77 -28.71 -12.87
C GLU A 346 18.81 -28.35 -14.01
N LYS A 347 17.96 -27.35 -13.79
CA LYS A 347 16.93 -26.91 -14.73
C LYS A 347 16.91 -25.42 -14.98
N GLU A 348 17.74 -24.64 -14.32
CA GLU A 348 17.81 -23.19 -14.51
C GLU A 348 19.26 -22.73 -14.69
N ALA A 349 19.48 -21.79 -15.60
CA ALA A 349 20.75 -21.09 -15.77
C ALA A 349 20.49 -19.58 -15.89
N VAL A 350 21.39 -18.76 -15.36
CA VAL A 350 21.32 -17.30 -15.47
C VAL A 350 22.62 -16.78 -16.05
N ILE A 351 22.51 -16.02 -17.12
CA ILE A 351 23.60 -15.47 -17.91
C ILE A 351 23.60 -13.96 -17.75
N HIS A 352 24.77 -13.40 -17.47
CA HIS A 352 25.00 -11.96 -17.60
C HIS A 352 25.69 -11.67 -18.93
N ALA A 353 25.20 -10.68 -19.66
CA ALA A 353 25.79 -10.24 -20.92
C ALA A 353 25.54 -8.74 -21.14
N THR A 354 26.24 -8.16 -22.11
CA THR A 354 25.89 -6.85 -22.68
C THR A 354 25.11 -7.08 -23.97
N MET A 355 23.92 -6.46 -24.06
CA MET A 355 23.02 -6.51 -25.22
C MET A 355 23.18 -5.24 -26.06
N ASP A 356 23.40 -5.41 -27.37
CA ASP A 356 23.30 -4.38 -28.40
C ASP A 356 22.01 -4.66 -29.20
N TRP A 357 20.99 -3.81 -28.99
CA TRP A 357 19.64 -3.96 -29.52
C TRP A 357 19.25 -2.78 -30.42
N SER A 358 18.63 -3.10 -31.54
CA SER A 358 18.02 -2.13 -32.45
C SER A 358 16.80 -2.74 -33.14
N ASP A 359 15.83 -1.94 -33.52
CA ASP A 359 14.66 -2.37 -34.28
C ASP A 359 14.33 -1.41 -35.43
N THR A 360 13.64 -1.90 -36.46
CA THR A 360 12.95 -1.08 -37.43
C THR A 360 11.51 -1.55 -37.58
N THR A 361 10.57 -0.79 -37.02
CA THR A 361 9.13 -1.05 -37.14
C THR A 361 8.52 -0.14 -38.21
N GLU A 362 7.85 -0.71 -39.21
CA GLU A 362 7.20 0.05 -40.31
C GLU A 362 8.13 1.10 -40.98
N GLY A 363 9.43 0.83 -41.05
CA GLY A 363 10.44 1.73 -41.63
C GLY A 363 10.91 2.86 -40.70
N ILE A 364 10.52 2.85 -39.43
CA ILE A 364 11.03 3.74 -38.38
C ILE A 364 12.05 2.97 -37.55
N ALA A 365 13.31 3.38 -37.62
CA ALA A 365 14.39 2.77 -36.84
C ALA A 365 14.41 3.32 -35.40
N GLU A 366 14.57 2.42 -34.43
CA GLU A 366 14.75 2.67 -33.00
C GLU A 366 15.96 1.86 -32.47
N GLY A 367 16.67 2.36 -31.44
CA GLY A 367 18.01 1.87 -31.03
C GLY A 367 19.13 2.86 -31.43
N ASP A 368 20.44 2.53 -31.44
CA ASP A 368 21.20 1.36 -30.96
C ASP A 368 21.38 1.40 -29.43
N TYR A 369 20.54 0.68 -28.69
CA TYR A 369 20.66 0.65 -27.23
C TYR A 369 21.67 -0.41 -26.82
N VAL A 370 22.61 -0.02 -25.96
CA VAL A 370 23.59 -0.93 -25.37
C VAL A 370 23.38 -0.91 -23.87
N PHE A 371 23.01 -2.07 -23.31
CA PHE A 371 22.71 -2.20 -21.89
C PHE A 371 23.15 -3.57 -21.35
N ASP A 372 23.38 -3.64 -20.05
CA ASP A 372 23.66 -4.92 -19.38
C ASP A 372 22.35 -5.66 -19.09
N VAL A 373 22.37 -6.98 -19.27
CA VAL A 373 21.19 -7.84 -19.18
C VAL A 373 21.48 -9.11 -18.38
N LEU A 374 20.51 -9.55 -17.59
CA LEU A 374 20.44 -10.91 -17.05
C LEU A 374 19.41 -11.72 -17.84
N ILE A 375 19.86 -12.82 -18.42
CA ILE A 375 19.02 -13.73 -19.22
C ILE A 375 18.89 -15.04 -18.46
N THR A 376 17.66 -15.48 -18.23
CA THR A 376 17.35 -16.74 -17.57
C THR A 376 16.92 -17.76 -18.62
N LEU A 377 17.54 -18.94 -18.55
CA LEU A 377 17.15 -20.11 -19.33
C LEU A 377 16.64 -21.19 -18.39
N ASP A 378 15.69 -21.99 -18.86
CA ASP A 378 15.33 -23.26 -18.23
C ASP A 378 15.70 -24.46 -19.11
N TYR A 379 15.92 -25.63 -18.52
CA TYR A 379 16.25 -26.83 -19.29
C TYR A 379 14.98 -27.59 -19.63
N SER A 380 14.62 -27.60 -20.92
CA SER A 380 13.42 -28.26 -21.42
C SER A 380 13.67 -28.90 -22.79
N ASN A 381 13.00 -30.01 -23.09
CA ASN A 381 13.08 -30.68 -24.39
C ASN A 381 14.49 -31.03 -24.92
N GLY A 382 15.51 -31.08 -24.06
CA GLY A 382 16.89 -31.37 -24.45
C GLY A 382 17.76 -30.14 -24.74
N HIS A 383 17.21 -28.93 -24.55
CA HIS A 383 17.87 -27.65 -24.76
C HIS A 383 17.77 -26.78 -23.50
N TRP A 384 18.70 -25.83 -23.37
CA TRP A 384 18.51 -24.65 -22.53
C TRP A 384 17.67 -23.63 -23.30
N THR A 385 16.42 -23.48 -22.88
CA THR A 385 15.41 -22.68 -23.56
C THR A 385 15.24 -21.32 -22.89
N TYR A 386 15.05 -20.27 -23.70
CA TYR A 386 14.82 -18.90 -23.26
C TYR A 386 13.57 -18.78 -22.39
N TYR A 387 13.70 -18.12 -21.23
CA TYR A 387 12.60 -17.91 -20.31
C TYR A 387 12.37 -16.43 -20.00
N GLU A 388 13.37 -15.64 -19.63
CA GLU A 388 13.15 -14.20 -19.43
C GLU A 388 14.47 -13.46 -19.51
N ASP A 389 14.40 -12.15 -19.74
CA ASP A 389 15.53 -11.26 -19.57
C ASP A 389 15.15 -10.00 -18.78
N ILE A 390 16.13 -9.44 -18.06
CA ILE A 390 15.98 -8.25 -17.24
C ILE A 390 17.11 -7.29 -17.60
N SER A 391 16.75 -6.09 -18.06
CA SER A 391 17.66 -4.94 -18.20
C SER A 391 18.16 -4.51 -16.82
N LEU A 392 19.47 -4.30 -16.69
CA LEU A 392 20.09 -3.76 -15.48
C LEU A 392 20.24 -2.24 -15.51
N ASP A 393 19.80 -1.59 -16.59
CA ASP A 393 19.94 -0.15 -16.81
C ASP A 393 18.64 0.64 -16.52
N ASP A 394 17.59 -0.04 -16.04
CA ASP A 394 16.28 0.55 -15.76
C ASP A 394 16.22 1.32 -14.42
N ASP A 395 17.39 1.61 -13.84
CA ASP A 395 17.56 2.32 -12.58
C ASP A 395 17.00 3.75 -12.65
N TYR A 396 16.25 4.16 -11.63
CA TYR A 396 15.82 5.55 -11.46
C TYR A 396 15.70 5.97 -10.00
N ASP A 397 15.94 7.25 -9.74
CA ASP A 397 15.78 7.88 -8.44
C ASP A 397 15.05 9.24 -8.56
N ASP A 398 13.73 9.19 -8.36
CA ASP A 398 12.85 10.35 -8.30
C ASP A 398 12.58 10.82 -6.87
N SER A 399 13.33 10.32 -5.87
CA SER A 399 13.13 10.66 -4.46
C SER A 399 13.19 12.17 -4.19
N GLY A 400 13.98 12.91 -4.98
CA GLY A 400 14.07 14.37 -4.92
C GLY A 400 12.73 15.09 -5.22
N ILE A 401 11.85 14.49 -6.01
CA ILE A 401 10.52 15.03 -6.32
C ILE A 401 9.60 14.89 -5.09
N PHE A 402 9.72 13.77 -4.36
CA PHE A 402 8.89 13.47 -3.19
C PHE A 402 9.42 14.05 -1.87
N ALA A 403 10.68 14.49 -1.82
CA ALA A 403 11.27 15.14 -0.65
C ALA A 403 10.68 16.54 -0.36
N THR A 404 9.90 17.11 -1.28
CA THR A 404 9.33 18.46 -1.17
C THR A 404 7.84 18.51 -0.76
N GLN A 405 7.19 17.37 -0.50
CA GLN A 405 5.75 17.30 -0.15
C GLN A 405 5.45 16.87 1.29
#